data_AF-A0A2G6ET62-F1
#
_entry.id   AF-A0A2G6ET62-F1
#
_cell.length_a   1.000
_cell.length_b   1.000
_cell.length_c   1.000
_cell.angle_alpha   90.00
_cell.angle_beta   90.00
_cell.angle_gamma   90.00
#
_symmetry.space_group_name_H-M   'P 1'
#
loop_
_entity.id
_entity.type
_entity.pdbx_description
1 polymer ?
#
loop_
_entity_poly.entity_id
_entity_poly.type
_entity_poly.pdbx_seq_one_letter_code
_entity_poly.pdbx_strand_id
1 'polypeptide(L)'
;MVAVKESLKAQFDNKKKFHSLVIGVVIFAAFYLLSKNHSPGTPWYWQSLLPTLTTVIIAIITRRPFESMIAGCLAGLVMLDPSNVISAFADNLSKVMGDESIVWVVLVCGLMGGFIKLLEISGCLRGFTEWLKTKIKSRRQSLIATAGLGVIVFIDDYLNCLAVSSSVKRLTDFYHVSREKIAYLIDSTAAPMCVIM
;
A
#
# COMPACT_ATOMS: atom_id res chain seq x y z
N MET A 1 28.25 -8.34 -14.89
CA MET A 1 28.61 -6.97 -14.44
C MET A 1 27.88 -5.87 -15.24
N VAL A 2 27.62 -6.02 -16.54
CA VAL A 2 26.90 -5.01 -17.36
C VAL A 2 25.44 -4.80 -16.90
N ALA A 3 24.69 -5.88 -16.66
CA ALA A 3 23.30 -5.82 -16.16
C ALA A 3 23.16 -5.18 -14.76
N VAL A 4 24.19 -5.26 -13.91
CA VAL A 4 24.24 -4.60 -12.59
C VAL A 4 24.51 -3.10 -12.74
N LYS A 5 25.37 -2.72 -13.69
CA LYS A 5 25.63 -1.31 -14.02
C LYS A 5 24.43 -0.63 -14.67
N GLU A 6 23.69 -1.32 -15.55
CA GLU A 6 22.46 -0.78 -16.15
C GLU A 6 21.33 -0.63 -15.13
N SER A 7 21.15 -1.60 -14.24
CA SER A 7 20.15 -1.51 -13.16
C SER A 7 20.50 -0.42 -12.13
N LEU A 8 21.78 -0.21 -11.81
CA LEU A 8 22.25 0.94 -11.03
C LEU A 8 22.01 2.27 -11.74
N LYS A 9 22.27 2.36 -13.05
CA LYS A 9 22.07 3.58 -13.85
C LYS A 9 20.59 3.94 -14.01
N ALA A 10 19.70 2.94 -14.07
CA ALA A 10 18.25 3.13 -14.07
C ALA A 10 17.70 3.57 -12.70
N GLN A 11 18.32 3.16 -11.59
CA GLN A 11 17.99 3.68 -10.24
C GLN A 11 18.49 5.11 -10.00
N PHE A 12 19.62 5.49 -10.61
CA PHE A 12 20.26 6.80 -10.51
C PHE A 12 19.97 7.75 -11.69
N ASP A 13 18.92 7.49 -12.47
CA ASP A 13 18.50 8.42 -13.51
C ASP A 13 17.88 9.68 -12.87
N ASN A 14 18.73 10.70 -12.71
CA ASN A 14 18.43 11.97 -12.05
C ASN A 14 17.23 12.69 -12.68
N LYS A 15 16.89 12.39 -13.94
CA LYS A 15 15.70 12.95 -14.62
C LYS A 15 14.37 12.51 -13.99
N LYS A 16 14.25 11.26 -13.54
CA LYS A 16 13.01 10.77 -12.90
C LYS A 16 12.82 11.34 -11.49
N LYS A 17 13.91 11.48 -10.73
CA LYS A 17 13.90 12.16 -9.43
C LYS A 17 13.58 13.65 -9.59
N PHE A 18 14.14 14.31 -10.61
CA PHE A 18 13.86 15.71 -10.91
C PHE A 18 12.40 15.94 -11.32
N HIS A 19 11.81 15.11 -12.19
CA HIS A 19 10.37 15.20 -12.51
C HIS A 19 9.47 14.96 -11.29
N SER A 20 9.78 13.98 -10.45
CA SER A 20 9.02 13.74 -9.21
C SER A 20 9.10 14.93 -8.24
N LEU A 21 10.27 15.56 -8.14
CA LEU A 21 10.51 16.71 -7.28
C LEU A 21 9.85 17.98 -7.84
N VAL A 22 9.89 18.19 -9.15
CA VAL A 22 9.18 19.29 -9.84
C VAL A 22 7.67 19.14 -9.72
N ILE A 23 7.12 17.92 -9.88
CA ILE A 23 5.69 17.66 -9.68
C ILE A 23 5.30 17.96 -8.23
N GLY A 24 6.11 17.52 -7.25
CA GLY A 24 5.89 17.84 -5.84
C GLY A 24 5.92 19.35 -5.55
N VAL A 25 6.85 20.09 -6.16
CA VAL A 25 6.98 21.55 -6.01
C VAL A 25 5.83 22.30 -6.70
N VAL A 26 5.38 21.85 -7.87
CA VAL A 26 4.23 22.44 -8.59
C VAL A 26 2.93 22.22 -7.81
N ILE A 27 2.76 21.04 -7.24
CA ILE A 27 1.62 20.72 -6.38
C ILE A 27 1.66 21.58 -5.13
N PHE A 28 2.81 21.64 -4.45
CA PHE A 28 3.02 22.49 -3.28
C PHE A 28 2.72 23.97 -3.59
N ALA A 29 3.20 24.49 -4.72
CA ALA A 29 2.95 25.86 -5.16
C ALA A 29 1.47 26.11 -5.49
N ALA A 30 0.80 25.16 -6.15
CA ALA A 30 -0.63 25.26 -6.46
C ALA A 30 -1.49 25.28 -5.19
N PHE A 31 -1.19 24.41 -4.22
CA PHE A 31 -1.87 24.39 -2.93
C PHE A 31 -1.56 25.61 -2.06
N TYR A 32 -0.33 26.12 -2.13
CA TYR A 32 0.07 27.36 -1.47
C TYR A 32 -0.67 28.59 -2.03
N LEU A 33 -0.86 28.66 -3.35
CA LEU A 33 -1.65 29.71 -4.00
C LEU A 33 -3.14 29.61 -3.65
N LEU A 34 -3.68 28.40 -3.59
CA LEU A 34 -5.04 28.13 -3.12
C LEU A 34 -5.24 28.56 -1.66
N SER A 35 -4.26 28.28 -0.79
CA SER A 35 -4.31 28.65 0.62
C SER A 35 -4.25 30.16 0.83
N LYS A 36 -3.42 30.90 0.07
CA LYS A 36 -3.38 32.37 0.12
C LYS A 36 -4.62 33.07 -0.43
N ASN A 37 -5.32 32.44 -1.37
CA ASN A 37 -6.56 32.97 -1.94
C ASN A 37 -7.80 32.62 -1.08
N HIS A 38 -7.63 31.85 0.00
CA HIS A 38 -8.72 31.46 0.88
C HIS A 38 -8.91 32.49 1.99
N SER A 39 -10.13 33.02 2.11
CA SER A 39 -10.46 33.95 3.19
C SER A 39 -10.56 33.18 4.52
N PRO A 40 -9.84 33.60 5.58
CA PRO A 40 -9.80 32.88 6.84
C PRO A 40 -11.21 32.75 7.43
N GLY A 41 -11.66 31.51 7.65
CA GLY A 41 -12.96 31.20 8.28
C GLY A 41 -14.06 30.65 7.35
N THR A 42 -13.81 30.45 6.06
CA THR A 42 -14.81 29.81 5.15
C THR A 42 -14.60 28.30 5.05
N PRO A 43 -15.68 27.49 4.98
CA PRO A 43 -15.57 26.03 4.85
C PRO A 43 -14.85 25.64 3.55
N TRP A 44 -13.92 24.71 3.66
CA TRP A 44 -13.29 24.06 2.50
C TRP A 44 -14.29 23.06 1.92
N TYR A 45 -15.22 23.51 1.07
CA TYR A 45 -16.29 22.68 0.49
C TYR A 45 -15.73 21.53 -0.39
N TRP A 46 -15.80 21.67 -1.72
CA TRP A 46 -15.27 20.69 -2.66
C TRP A 46 -13.72 20.62 -2.64
N GLN A 47 -13.06 21.68 -2.14
CA GLN A 47 -11.61 21.79 -2.08
C GLN A 47 -10.98 20.78 -1.11
N SER A 48 -11.72 20.25 -0.13
CA SER A 48 -11.24 19.20 0.78
C SER A 48 -10.90 17.88 0.05
N LEU A 49 -11.40 17.68 -1.16
CA LEU A 49 -11.05 16.52 -2.00
C LEU A 49 -9.75 16.70 -2.78
N LEU A 50 -9.20 17.91 -2.83
CA LEU A 50 -7.99 18.17 -3.61
C LEU A 50 -6.75 17.41 -3.07
N PRO A 51 -6.47 17.36 -1.75
CA PRO A 51 -5.33 16.60 -1.23
C PRO A 51 -5.45 15.11 -1.55
N THR A 52 -6.63 14.52 -1.36
CA THR A 52 -6.88 13.10 -1.63
C THR A 52 -6.80 12.78 -3.12
N LEU A 53 -7.36 13.62 -3.99
CA LEU A 53 -7.23 13.48 -5.44
C LEU A 53 -5.77 13.55 -5.88
N THR A 54 -5.01 14.47 -5.27
CA THR A 54 -3.57 14.62 -5.53
C THR A 54 -2.81 13.35 -5.14
N THR A 55 -3.11 12.76 -3.98
CA THR A 55 -2.57 11.44 -3.58
C THR A 55 -2.88 10.36 -4.60
N VAL A 56 -4.10 10.30 -5.13
CA VAL A 56 -4.46 9.27 -6.12
C VAL A 56 -3.70 9.47 -7.43
N ILE A 57 -3.65 10.70 -7.93
CA ILE A 57 -2.96 11.05 -9.18
C ILE A 57 -1.46 10.75 -9.06
N ILE A 58 -0.80 11.19 -7.98
CA ILE A 58 0.62 10.92 -7.76
C ILE A 58 0.84 9.41 -7.61
N ALA A 59 -0.05 8.66 -6.96
CA ALA A 59 0.12 7.22 -6.78
C ALA A 59 0.09 6.48 -8.12
N ILE A 60 -0.79 6.89 -9.05
CA ILE A 60 -0.89 6.30 -10.39
C ILE A 60 0.35 6.62 -11.23
N ILE A 61 0.82 7.88 -11.19
CA ILE A 61 1.98 8.34 -12.00
C ILE A 61 3.29 7.76 -11.47
N THR A 62 3.53 7.89 -10.15
CA THR A 62 4.79 7.45 -9.54
C THR A 62 4.86 5.94 -9.38
N ARG A 63 3.71 5.25 -9.33
CA ARG A 63 3.59 3.83 -8.93
C ARG A 63 4.29 3.55 -7.60
N ARG A 64 4.36 4.55 -6.73
CA ARG A 64 5.02 4.51 -5.40
C ARG A 64 4.02 5.00 -4.35
N PRO A 65 3.24 4.09 -3.72
CA PRO A 65 2.15 4.47 -2.83
C PRO A 65 2.62 5.27 -1.61
N PHE A 66 3.78 4.91 -1.05
CA PHE A 66 4.33 5.59 0.12
C PHE A 66 4.71 7.05 -0.16
N GLU A 67 5.42 7.30 -1.28
CA GLU A 67 5.77 8.67 -1.70
C GLU A 67 4.52 9.50 -1.97
N SER A 68 3.50 8.88 -2.57
CA SER A 68 2.24 9.55 -2.85
C SER A 68 1.48 9.96 -1.58
N MET A 69 1.43 9.08 -0.58
CA MET A 69 0.75 9.34 0.68
C MET A 69 1.37 10.51 1.43
N ILE A 70 2.71 10.61 1.44
CA ILE A 70 3.43 11.75 2.03
C ILE A 70 3.10 13.04 1.27
N ALA A 71 3.13 13.01 -0.06
CA ALA A 71 2.83 14.18 -0.88
C ALA A 71 1.40 14.69 -0.66
N GLY A 72 0.42 13.78 -0.55
CA GLY A 72 -0.96 14.11 -0.20
C GLY A 72 -1.13 14.70 1.20
N CYS A 73 -0.44 14.12 2.18
CA CYS A 73 -0.44 14.63 3.56
C CYS A 73 0.14 16.05 3.62
N LEU A 74 1.27 16.29 2.94
CA LEU A 74 1.86 17.62 2.83
C LEU A 74 0.93 18.61 2.11
N ALA A 75 0.28 18.18 1.02
CA ALA A 75 -0.70 19.02 0.33
C ALA A 75 -1.88 19.42 1.25
N GLY A 76 -2.38 18.48 2.06
CA GLY A 76 -3.42 18.75 3.05
C GLY A 76 -2.97 19.70 4.17
N LEU A 77 -1.75 19.53 4.68
CA LEU A 77 -1.19 20.42 5.70
C LEU A 77 -0.94 21.84 5.18
N VAL A 78 -0.46 21.96 3.94
CA VAL A 78 -0.28 23.26 3.26
C VAL A 78 -1.62 23.97 3.06
N MET A 79 -2.70 23.23 2.80
CA MET A 79 -4.03 23.82 2.73
C MET A 79 -4.49 24.38 4.08
N LEU A 80 -4.25 23.65 5.18
CA LEU A 80 -4.69 24.05 6.51
C LEU A 80 -3.87 25.21 7.09
N ASP A 81 -2.54 25.10 7.07
CA ASP A 81 -1.63 26.16 7.52
C ASP A 81 -0.33 26.14 6.69
N PRO A 82 -0.21 27.03 5.69
CA PRO A 82 0.96 27.08 4.82
C PRO A 82 2.20 27.65 5.53
N SER A 83 2.05 28.29 6.69
CA SER A 83 3.16 28.91 7.42
C SER A 83 3.88 27.94 8.35
N ASN A 84 3.18 26.89 8.80
CA ASN A 84 3.69 25.99 9.83
C ASN A 84 3.56 24.49 9.50
N VAL A 85 3.83 24.14 8.23
CA VAL A 85 3.70 22.77 7.70
C VAL A 85 4.61 21.78 8.43
N ILE A 86 5.83 22.17 8.78
CA ILE A 86 6.84 21.26 9.34
C ILE A 86 6.49 20.86 10.77
N SER A 87 6.12 21.81 11.64
CA SER A 87 5.73 21.47 13.00
C SER A 87 4.38 20.73 13.01
N ALA A 88 3.42 21.16 12.20
CA ALA A 88 2.14 20.46 12.08
C ALA A 88 2.33 19.01 11.60
N PHE A 89 3.24 18.76 10.66
CA PHE A 89 3.58 17.40 10.24
C PHE A 89 4.20 16.59 11.40
N ALA A 90 5.16 17.15 12.13
CA ALA A 90 5.81 16.49 13.25
C ALA A 90 4.84 16.18 14.41
N ASP A 91 3.96 17.12 14.73
CA ASP A 91 2.95 16.98 15.79
C ASP A 91 1.92 15.90 15.42
N ASN A 92 1.42 15.92 14.18
CA ASN A 92 0.49 14.89 13.70
C ASN A 92 1.15 13.52 13.65
N LEU A 93 2.40 13.43 13.18
CA LEU A 93 3.14 12.18 13.17
C LEU A 93 3.34 11.63 14.59
N SER A 94 3.70 12.49 15.54
CA SER A 94 3.88 12.11 16.94
C SER A 94 2.57 11.65 17.57
N LYS A 95 1.45 12.31 17.24
CA LYS A 95 0.11 11.93 17.70
C LYS A 95 -0.30 10.56 17.15
N VAL A 96 -0.09 10.32 15.87
CA VAL A 96 -0.40 9.04 15.20
C VAL A 96 0.48 7.91 15.74
N MET A 97 1.77 8.16 15.97
CA MET A 97 2.69 7.17 16.56
C MET A 97 2.42 6.90 18.04
N GLY A 98 1.77 7.82 18.75
CA GLY A 98 1.36 7.64 20.14
C GLY A 98 0.00 6.97 20.31
N ASP A 99 -0.75 6.73 19.22
CA ASP A 99 -2.06 6.10 19.28
C ASP A 99 -1.93 4.59 19.50
N GLU A 100 -2.54 4.09 20.58
CA GLU A 100 -2.46 2.68 20.98
C GLU A 100 -2.96 1.73 19.88
N SER A 101 -4.00 2.14 19.15
CA SER A 101 -4.59 1.32 18.07
C SER A 101 -3.61 1.18 16.91
N ILE A 102 -2.96 2.28 16.52
CA ILE A 102 -1.99 2.29 15.42
C ILE A 102 -0.74 1.51 15.79
N VAL A 103 -0.24 1.69 17.02
CA VAL A 103 0.89 0.92 17.53
C VAL A 103 0.57 -0.58 17.53
N TRP A 104 -0.62 -0.97 17.98
CA TRP A 104 -1.08 -2.35 17.93
C TRP A 104 -1.11 -2.90 16.50
N VAL A 105 -1.69 -2.18 15.54
CA VAL A 105 -1.74 -2.60 14.13
C VAL A 105 -0.33 -2.79 13.57
N VAL A 106 0.59 -1.86 13.83
CA VAL A 106 1.99 -1.93 13.37
C VAL A 106 2.69 -3.15 13.97
N LEU A 107 2.53 -3.40 15.27
CA LEU A 107 3.12 -4.56 15.94
C LEU A 107 2.57 -5.87 15.39
N VAL A 108 1.26 -6.00 15.26
CA VAL A 108 0.61 -7.22 14.77
C VAL A 108 0.99 -7.51 13.32
N CYS A 109 0.90 -6.51 12.43
CA CYS A 109 1.29 -6.67 11.03
C CYS A 109 2.78 -6.98 10.88
N GLY A 110 3.63 -6.31 11.66
CA GLY A 110 5.08 -6.51 11.64
C GLY A 110 5.49 -7.90 12.11
N LEU A 111 4.95 -8.35 13.25
CA LEU A 111 5.21 -9.68 13.82
C LEU A 111 4.68 -10.79 12.93
N MET A 112 3.49 -10.63 12.35
CA MET A 112 2.94 -11.61 11.40
C MET A 112 3.77 -11.70 10.12
N GLY A 113 4.27 -10.59 9.59
CA GLY A 113 5.21 -10.60 8.48
C GLY A 113 6.47 -11.43 8.80
N GLY A 114 7.03 -11.25 10.00
CA GLY A 114 8.15 -12.06 10.50
C GLY A 114 7.80 -13.54 10.65
N PHE A 115 6.65 -13.85 11.24
CA PHE A 115 6.16 -15.22 11.43
C PHE A 115 5.95 -15.95 10.10
N ILE A 116 5.32 -15.29 9.13
CA ILE A 116 5.16 -15.79 7.76
C ILE A 116 6.52 -16.12 7.15
N LYS A 117 7.53 -15.26 7.37
CA LYS A 117 8.87 -15.51 6.85
C LYS A 117 9.52 -16.73 7.49
N LEU A 118 9.32 -16.96 8.79
CA LEU A 118 9.76 -18.18 9.47
C LEU A 118 9.08 -19.43 8.90
N LEU A 119 7.76 -19.37 8.63
CA LEU A 119 7.03 -20.46 7.97
C LEU A 119 7.51 -20.74 6.54
N GLU A 120 7.95 -19.70 5.83
CA GLU A 120 8.55 -19.86 4.50
C GLU A 120 9.89 -20.60 4.56
N ILE A 121 10.73 -20.24 5.54
CA ILE A 121 12.07 -20.83 5.73
C ILE A 121 11.98 -22.26 6.29
N SER A 122 11.02 -22.54 7.18
CA SER A 122 10.80 -23.88 7.73
C SER A 122 10.30 -24.91 6.69
N GLY A 123 9.94 -24.46 5.49
CA GLY A 123 9.44 -25.31 4.42
C GLY A 123 7.97 -25.71 4.56
N CYS A 124 7.27 -25.22 5.59
CA CYS A 124 5.84 -25.43 5.80
C CYS A 124 5.02 -25.07 4.56
N LEU A 125 5.26 -23.86 4.01
CA LEU A 125 4.56 -23.38 2.80
C LEU A 125 4.81 -24.28 1.58
N ARG A 126 5.99 -24.91 1.48
CA ARG A 126 6.33 -25.82 0.38
C ARG A 126 5.58 -27.14 0.52
N GLY A 127 5.59 -27.74 1.72
CA GLY A 127 4.83 -28.98 1.99
C GLY A 127 3.33 -28.79 1.79
N PHE A 128 2.77 -27.67 2.27
CA PHE A 128 1.37 -27.32 2.06
C PHE A 128 1.01 -27.16 0.58
N THR A 129 1.89 -26.53 -0.20
CA THR A 129 1.70 -26.37 -1.65
C THR A 129 1.72 -27.72 -2.38
N GLU A 130 2.66 -28.63 -2.05
CA GLU A 130 2.71 -29.96 -2.67
C GLU A 130 1.47 -30.79 -2.33
N TRP A 131 0.98 -30.71 -1.08
CA TRP A 131 -0.29 -31.33 -0.71
C TRP A 131 -1.47 -30.72 -1.50
N LEU A 132 -1.55 -29.40 -1.64
CA LEU A 132 -2.59 -28.74 -2.43
C LEU A 132 -2.56 -29.12 -3.91
N LYS A 133 -1.37 -29.33 -4.51
CA LYS A 133 -1.24 -29.80 -5.89
C LYS A 133 -1.84 -31.19 -6.12
N THR A 134 -1.90 -32.05 -5.10
CA THR A 134 -2.57 -33.36 -5.24
C THR A 134 -4.09 -33.23 -5.40
N LYS A 135 -4.68 -32.19 -4.77
CA LYS A 135 -6.13 -31.91 -4.77
C LYS A 135 -6.56 -31.01 -5.94
N ILE A 136 -5.73 -30.01 -6.26
CA ILE A 136 -6.00 -28.99 -7.28
C ILE A 136 -5.33 -29.44 -8.56
N LYS A 137 -6.08 -29.59 -9.66
CA LYS A 137 -5.56 -30.03 -10.97
C LYS A 137 -5.64 -28.96 -12.06
N SER A 138 -6.28 -27.82 -11.79
CA SER A 138 -6.56 -26.78 -12.78
C SER A 138 -6.33 -25.38 -12.24
N ARG A 139 -5.94 -24.47 -13.14
CA ARG A 139 -5.80 -23.03 -12.88
C ARG A 139 -7.06 -22.39 -12.30
N ARG A 140 -8.26 -22.86 -12.69
CA ARG A 140 -9.52 -22.36 -12.11
C ARG A 140 -9.69 -22.83 -10.67
N GLN A 141 -9.36 -24.09 -10.40
CA GLN A 141 -9.44 -24.66 -9.06
C GLN A 141 -8.43 -23.99 -8.12
N SER A 142 -7.23 -23.60 -8.59
CA SER A 142 -6.28 -22.87 -7.76
C SER A 142 -6.79 -21.48 -7.34
N LEU A 143 -7.51 -20.80 -8.23
CA LEU A 143 -8.13 -19.50 -7.93
C LEU A 143 -9.28 -19.65 -6.92
N ILE A 144 -10.15 -20.65 -7.12
CA ILE A 144 -11.26 -20.92 -6.18
C ILE A 144 -10.72 -21.31 -4.79
N ALA A 145 -9.69 -22.16 -4.74
CA ALA A 145 -9.04 -22.52 -3.49
C ALA A 145 -8.38 -21.31 -2.80
N THR A 146 -7.81 -20.39 -3.58
CA THR A 146 -7.23 -19.14 -3.06
C THR A 146 -8.30 -18.23 -2.46
N ALA A 147 -9.43 -18.03 -3.15
CA ALA A 147 -10.56 -17.26 -2.63
C ALA A 147 -11.15 -17.91 -1.38
N GLY A 148 -11.34 -19.24 -1.38
CA GLY A 148 -11.83 -19.98 -0.22
C GLY A 148 -10.91 -19.87 1.00
N LEU A 149 -9.59 -20.00 0.80
CA LEU A 149 -8.61 -19.77 1.87
C LEU A 149 -8.68 -18.36 2.42
N GLY A 150 -8.89 -17.35 1.58
CA GLY A 150 -9.03 -15.95 2.02
C GLY A 150 -10.33 -15.63 2.74
N VAL A 151 -11.37 -16.44 2.58
CA VAL A 151 -12.60 -16.35 3.38
C VAL A 151 -12.42 -17.07 4.73
N ILE A 152 -11.80 -18.25 4.73
CA ILE A 152 -11.65 -19.08 5.93
C ILE A 152 -10.66 -18.48 6.93
N VAL A 153 -9.57 -17.89 6.43
CA VAL A 153 -8.48 -17.32 7.25
C VAL A 153 -8.73 -15.83 7.57
N PHE A 154 -9.92 -15.31 7.25
CA PHE A 154 -10.26 -13.90 7.45
C PHE A 154 -10.32 -13.56 8.95
N ILE A 155 -9.27 -12.87 9.42
CA ILE A 155 -9.19 -12.30 10.78
C ILE A 155 -9.38 -10.78 10.69
N ASP A 156 -8.63 -10.16 9.77
CA ASP A 156 -8.62 -8.73 9.47
C ASP A 156 -8.14 -8.54 8.02
N ASP A 157 -8.43 -7.41 7.39
CA ASP A 157 -8.08 -7.14 5.99
C ASP A 157 -6.56 -7.13 5.76
N TYR A 158 -5.79 -6.57 6.71
CA TYR A 158 -4.32 -6.56 6.68
C TYR A 158 -3.72 -7.96 6.82
N LEU A 159 -4.16 -8.70 7.84
CA LEU A 159 -3.65 -10.03 8.15
C LEU A 159 -4.02 -11.04 7.08
N ASN A 160 -5.25 -10.96 6.56
CA ASN A 160 -5.72 -11.81 5.49
C ASN A 160 -4.86 -11.62 4.23
N CYS A 161 -4.59 -10.37 3.84
CA CYS A 161 -3.74 -10.09 2.68
C CYS A 161 -2.32 -10.64 2.86
N LEU A 162 -1.72 -10.52 4.04
CA LEU A 162 -0.38 -11.05 4.32
C LEU A 162 -0.35 -12.59 4.36
N ALA A 163 -1.27 -13.21 5.11
CA ALA A 163 -1.32 -14.66 5.30
C ALA A 163 -1.64 -15.38 3.99
N VAL A 164 -2.77 -15.04 3.35
CA VAL A 164 -3.25 -15.73 2.14
C VAL A 164 -2.25 -15.58 1.01
N SER A 165 -1.71 -14.37 0.78
CA SER A 165 -0.74 -14.14 -0.29
C SER A 165 0.50 -15.00 -0.12
N SER A 166 1.00 -15.16 1.11
CA SER A 166 2.16 -16.03 1.39
C SER A 166 1.86 -17.52 1.18
N SER A 167 0.66 -17.97 1.56
CA SER A 167 0.24 -19.38 1.45
C SER A 167 0.02 -19.81 0.01
N VAL A 168 -0.59 -18.96 -0.81
CA VAL A 168 -0.97 -19.32 -2.20
C VAL A 168 0.09 -18.98 -3.23
N LYS A 169 1.11 -18.17 -2.88
CA LYS A 169 2.17 -17.72 -3.80
C LYS A 169 2.79 -18.85 -4.60
N ARG A 170 3.27 -19.91 -3.94
CA ARG A 170 3.96 -21.03 -4.63
C ARG A 170 3.01 -21.87 -5.46
N LEU A 171 1.78 -22.08 -4.98
CA LEU A 171 0.75 -22.83 -5.70
C LEU A 171 0.35 -22.11 -6.99
N THR A 172 0.10 -20.81 -6.89
CA THR A 172 -0.37 -19.99 -8.00
C THR A 172 0.74 -19.69 -9.01
N ASP A 173 1.99 -19.55 -8.56
CA ASP A 173 3.17 -19.49 -9.42
C ASP A 173 3.30 -20.78 -10.28
N PHE A 174 3.03 -21.97 -9.71
CA PHE A 174 3.03 -23.24 -10.47
C PHE A 174 1.96 -23.28 -11.57
N TYR A 175 0.76 -22.75 -11.30
CA TYR A 175 -0.34 -22.66 -12.27
C TYR A 175 -0.25 -21.44 -13.20
N HIS A 176 0.88 -20.71 -13.20
CA HIS A 176 1.13 -19.54 -14.05
C HIS A 176 -0.01 -18.51 -13.95
N VAL A 177 -0.48 -18.26 -12.73
CA VAL A 177 -1.44 -17.19 -12.44
C VAL A 177 -0.67 -15.90 -12.20
N SER A 178 -1.13 -14.79 -12.77
CA SER A 178 -0.47 -13.49 -12.60
C SER A 178 -0.62 -13.00 -11.15
N ARG A 179 0.46 -12.41 -10.60
CA ARG A 179 0.50 -11.90 -9.22
C ARG A 179 -0.55 -10.82 -9.00
N GLU A 180 -0.79 -10.01 -10.02
CA GLU A 180 -1.80 -8.94 -10.03
C GLU A 180 -3.21 -9.50 -9.91
N LYS A 181 -3.51 -10.64 -10.56
CA LYS A 181 -4.82 -11.28 -10.47
C LYS A 181 -5.06 -11.89 -9.10
N ILE A 182 -4.03 -12.46 -8.47
CA ILE A 182 -4.11 -13.02 -7.12
C ILE A 182 -4.30 -11.91 -6.10
N ALA A 183 -3.52 -10.83 -6.21
CA ALA A 183 -3.67 -9.66 -5.35
C ALA A 183 -5.09 -9.07 -5.47
N TYR A 184 -5.59 -8.90 -6.70
CA TYR A 184 -6.96 -8.43 -6.92
C TYR A 184 -8.02 -9.36 -6.32
N LEU A 185 -7.84 -10.68 -6.44
CA LEU A 185 -8.77 -11.66 -5.88
C LEU A 185 -8.79 -11.62 -4.35
N ILE A 186 -7.62 -11.56 -3.72
CA ILE A 186 -7.50 -11.51 -2.25
C ILE A 186 -8.12 -10.21 -1.72
N ASP A 187 -7.78 -9.08 -2.33
CA ASP A 187 -8.29 -7.75 -1.96
C ASP A 187 -9.82 -7.64 -2.16
N SER A 188 -10.32 -8.08 -3.32
CA SER A 188 -11.76 -8.08 -3.61
C SER A 188 -12.55 -9.04 -2.72
N THR A 189 -11.91 -10.05 -2.11
CA THR A 189 -12.56 -10.96 -1.16
C THR A 189 -12.51 -10.41 0.26
N ALA A 190 -11.50 -9.61 0.61
CA ALA A 190 -11.38 -8.99 1.92
C ALA A 190 -12.49 -7.96 2.18
N ALA A 191 -12.79 -7.09 1.20
CA ALA A 191 -13.81 -6.06 1.33
C ALA A 191 -15.21 -6.58 1.75
N PRO A 192 -15.82 -7.58 1.06
CA PRO A 192 -17.12 -8.10 1.48
C PRO A 192 -17.09 -8.84 2.82
N MET A 193 -15.98 -9.53 3.14
CA MET A 193 -15.83 -10.20 4.44
C MET A 193 -15.77 -9.20 5.59
N CYS A 194 -15.05 -8.09 5.40
CA CYS A 194 -14.94 -7.02 6.38
C CYS A 194 -16.28 -6.33 6.68
N VAL A 195 -17.20 -6.31 5.71
CA VAL A 195 -18.54 -5.71 5.88
C VAL A 195 -19.51 -6.65 6.61
N ILE A 196 -19.31 -7.98 6.49
CA ILE A 196 -20.19 -8.98 7.08
C ILE A 196 -19.85 -9.25 8.55
N MET A 197 -18.58 -9.13 8.92
CA MET A 197 -18.04 -9.43 10.24
C MET A 197 -18.19 -8.24 11.20
#